data_AF-A0A1M7JYU6-F1
#
_entry.id   AF-A0A1M7JYU6-F1
#
_cell.length_a   1.000
_cell.length_b   1.000
_cell.length_c   1.000
_cell.angle_alpha   90.00
_cell.angle_beta   90.00
_cell.angle_gamma   90.00
#
_symmetry.space_group_name_H-M   'P 1'
#
loop_
_entity.id
_entity.type
_entity.pdbx_description
1 polymer ?
#
loop_
_entity_poly.entity_id
_entity_poly.type
_entity_poly.pdbx_seq_one_letter_code
_entity_poly.pdbx_strand_id
1 'polypeptide(L)'
;MNIRVGSTTSGGTEIKLNFPSVMSELAHAKSCLSRLDLPKPANTFSRNELAFTDEWLEREEMIHSFLLQYIETVEKNLADTRESVRKLKEQDEAIGK
;
A
#
# COMPACT_ATOMS: atom_id res chain seq x y z
N MET A 1 9.83 -18.08 19.11
CA MET A 1 10.37 -16.95 19.91
C MET A 1 11.58 -17.42 20.66
N ASN A 2 12.76 -16.88 20.37
CA ASN A 2 13.96 -17.07 21.19
C ASN A 2 14.81 -15.80 21.08
N ILE A 3 14.71 -14.93 22.07
CA ILE A 3 15.54 -13.74 22.19
C ILE A 3 16.75 -14.14 23.05
N ARG A 4 17.92 -14.27 22.41
CA ARG A 4 19.19 -14.34 23.13
C ARG A 4 19.72 -12.92 23.30
N VAL A 5 19.59 -12.39 24.50
CA VAL A 5 20.22 -11.13 24.92
C VAL A 5 21.65 -11.44 25.31
N GLY A 6 22.59 -11.15 24.42
CA GLY A 6 24.02 -11.08 24.74
C GLY A 6 24.36 -9.66 25.20
N SER A 7 24.74 -9.52 26.46
CA SER A 7 25.43 -8.36 27.03
C SER A 7 26.82 -8.21 26.35
N THR A 8 27.51 -7.08 26.25
CA THR A 8 27.62 -5.79 26.95
C THR A 8 28.25 -4.77 25.97
N THR A 9 28.26 -3.49 26.36
CA THR A 9 29.24 -2.42 26.02
C THR A 9 28.62 -1.24 25.25
N SER A 10 28.56 -0.11 25.95
CA SER A 10 28.43 1.28 25.47
C SER A 10 28.49 1.48 23.95
N GLY A 11 27.32 1.56 23.32
CA GLY A 11 27.17 2.00 21.93
C GLY A 11 25.70 1.97 21.62
N GLY A 12 25.07 3.15 21.54
CA GLY A 12 23.65 3.22 21.15
C GLY A 12 23.46 2.40 19.88
N THR A 13 22.58 1.40 19.93
CA THR A 13 22.18 0.65 18.75
C THR A 13 21.61 1.65 17.76
N GLU A 14 22.46 2.08 16.84
CA GLU A 14 22.10 2.95 15.72
C GLU A 14 21.17 2.11 14.86
N ILE A 15 19.86 2.26 15.07
CA ILE A 15 18.84 1.62 14.25
C ILE A 15 18.93 2.31 12.88
N LYS A 16 19.88 1.88 12.05
CA LYS A 16 20.06 2.40 10.69
C LYS A 16 18.92 1.91 9.83
N LEU A 17 18.17 2.86 9.29
CA LEU A 17 17.18 2.59 8.27
C LEU A 17 17.89 2.02 7.03
N ASN A 18 17.59 0.78 6.66
CA ASN A 18 18.02 0.22 5.37
C ASN A 18 17.18 0.84 4.25
N PHE A 19 17.49 2.10 3.94
CA PHE A 19 16.77 2.93 2.98
C PHE A 19 16.60 2.26 1.60
N PRO A 20 17.63 1.62 1.01
CA PRO A 20 17.47 0.88 -0.25
C PRO A 20 16.44 -0.25 -0.17
N SER A 21 16.43 -1.03 0.91
CA SER A 21 15.48 -2.14 1.11
C SER A 21 14.04 -1.62 1.21
N VAL A 22 13.82 -0.59 2.03
CA VAL A 22 12.49 0.01 2.24
C VAL A 22 11.96 0.63 0.95
N MET A 23 12.81 1.33 0.19
CA MET A 23 12.42 1.91 -1.10
C MET A 23 12.08 0.83 -2.14
N SER A 24 12.80 -0.30 -2.12
CA SER A 24 12.50 -1.44 -2.99
C SER A 24 11.14 -2.08 -2.65
N GLU A 25 10.84 -2.26 -1.36
CA GLU A 25 9.55 -2.80 -0.91
C GLU A 25 8.38 -1.87 -1.27
N LEU A 26 8.54 -0.55 -1.08
CA LEU A 26 7.54 0.44 -1.48
C LEU A 26 7.31 0.45 -3.00
N ALA A 27 8.37 0.28 -3.79
CA ALA A 27 8.26 0.16 -5.25
C ALA A 27 7.53 -1.12 -5.67
N HIS A 28 7.83 -2.25 -5.01
CA HIS A 28 7.14 -3.52 -5.24
C HIS A 28 5.65 -3.43 -4.87
N ALA A 29 5.31 -2.84 -3.72
CA ALA A 29 3.93 -2.63 -3.29
C ALA A 29 3.15 -1.78 -4.30
N LYS A 30 3.73 -0.70 -4.81
CA LYS A 30 3.13 0.12 -5.87
C LYS A 30 2.89 -0.68 -7.15
N SER A 31 3.85 -1.52 -7.56
CA SER A 31 3.70 -2.38 -8.75
C SER A 31 2.64 -3.47 -8.59
N CYS A 32 2.44 -3.99 -7.37
CA CYS A 32 1.36 -4.94 -7.11
C CYS A 32 -0.01 -4.25 -7.15
N LEU A 33 -0.09 -3.03 -6.61
CA LEU A 33 -1.33 -2.25 -6.64
C LEU A 33 -1.75 -1.87 -8.06
N SER A 34 -0.81 -1.50 -8.93
CA SER A 34 -1.12 -1.19 -10.34
C SER A 34 -1.60 -2.39 -11.16
N ARG A 35 -1.49 -3.61 -10.63
CA ARG A 35 -2.00 -4.85 -11.26
C ARG A 35 -3.38 -5.23 -10.75
N LEU A 36 -3.90 -4.53 -9.75
CA LEU A 36 -5.23 -4.75 -9.21
C LEU A 36 -6.23 -4.06 -10.14
N ASP A 37 -6.78 -4.86 -11.05
CA ASP A 37 -7.83 -4.43 -11.96
C ASP A 37 -9.08 -5.27 -11.70
N LEU A 38 -10.22 -4.61 -11.55
CA LEU A 38 -11.52 -5.25 -11.49
C LEU A 38 -12.34 -4.67 -12.64
N PRO A 39 -12.70 -5.50 -13.64
CA PRO A 39 -13.43 -5.01 -14.79
C PRO A 39 -14.77 -4.42 -14.35
N LYS A 40 -15.13 -3.28 -14.94
CA LYS A 40 -16.42 -2.64 -14.70
C LYS A 40 -17.56 -3.61 -15.05
N PRO A 41 -18.59 -3.76 -14.20
CA PRO A 41 -19.74 -4.59 -14.54
C PRO A 41 -20.40 -4.06 -15.82
N ALA A 42 -20.58 -4.95 -16.79
CA ALA A 42 -21.24 -4.63 -18.05
C ALA A 42 -22.70 -5.08 -17.98
N ASN A 43 -23.63 -4.16 -18.29
CA ASN A 43 -25.04 -4.52 -18.41
C ASN A 43 -25.29 -5.23 -19.75
N THR A 44 -25.00 -6.52 -19.81
CA THR A 44 -25.25 -7.38 -20.98
C THR A 44 -26.71 -7.86 -21.07
N PHE A 45 -27.54 -7.58 -20.08
CA PHE A 45 -28.88 -8.17 -19.92
C PHE A 45 -30.00 -7.29 -20.48
N SER A 46 -29.79 -6.73 -21.67
CA SER A 46 -30.68 -5.80 -22.40
C SER A 46 -32.16 -6.23 -22.63
N ARG A 47 -32.58 -7.42 -22.15
CA ARG A 47 -33.93 -7.97 -22.36
C ARG A 47 -34.52 -8.75 -21.18
N ASN A 48 -33.80 -8.94 -20.09
CA ASN A 48 -34.29 -9.73 -18.95
C ASN A 48 -33.92 -9.00 -17.65
N GLU A 49 -34.65 -7.92 -17.38
CA GLU A 49 -34.56 -7.17 -16.14
C GLU A 49 -35.41 -7.88 -15.09
N LEU A 50 -34.74 -8.66 -14.24
CA LEU A 50 -35.30 -9.18 -13.00
C LEU A 50 -34.81 -8.25 -11.88
N ALA A 51 -35.62 -8.03 -10.84
CA ALA A 51 -35.18 -7.24 -9.68
C ALA A 51 -33.83 -7.73 -9.10
N PHE A 52 -33.54 -9.03 -9.24
CA PHE A 52 -32.26 -9.64 -8.87
C PHE A 52 -31.07 -9.18 -9.74
N THR A 53 -31.26 -9.00 -11.06
CA THR A 53 -30.17 -8.56 -11.95
C THR A 53 -29.79 -7.11 -11.68
N ASP A 54 -30.77 -6.27 -11.31
CA ASP A 54 -30.54 -4.87 -10.95
C ASP A 54 -29.78 -4.77 -9.62
N GLU A 55 -30.24 -5.50 -8.60
CA GLU A 55 -29.57 -5.54 -7.29
C GLU A 55 -28.16 -6.15 -7.37
N TRP A 56 -27.92 -7.08 -8.29
CA TRP A 56 -26.59 -7.59 -8.57
C TRP A 56 -25.70 -6.54 -9.22
N LEU A 57 -26.22 -5.81 -10.23
CA LEU A 57 -25.46 -4.77 -10.93
C LEU A 57 -25.08 -3.62 -9.97
N GLU A 58 -26.00 -3.17 -9.12
CA GLU A 58 -25.75 -2.15 -8.09
C GLU A 58 -24.65 -2.59 -7.12
N ARG A 59 -24.66 -3.87 -6.69
CA ARG A 59 -23.61 -4.41 -5.82
C ARG A 59 -22.26 -4.46 -6.50
N GLU A 60 -22.20 -4.91 -7.75
CA GLU A 60 -20.95 -4.94 -8.52
C GLU A 60 -20.38 -3.53 -8.74
N GLU A 61 -21.24 -2.54 -9.02
CA GLU A 61 -20.82 -1.13 -9.10
C GLU A 61 -20.29 -0.60 -7.77
N MET A 62 -20.95 -0.97 -6.66
CA MET A 62 -20.49 -0.60 -5.32
C MET A 62 -19.13 -1.22 -5.00
N ILE A 63 -18.93 -2.51 -5.27
CA ILE A 63 -17.65 -3.20 -5.07
C ILE A 63 -16.55 -2.56 -5.91
N HIS A 64 -16.84 -2.24 -7.17
CA HIS A 64 -15.90 -1.54 -8.05
C HIS A 64 -15.54 -0.16 -7.47
N SER A 65 -16.51 0.60 -6.98
CA SER A 65 -16.24 1.90 -6.35
C SER A 65 -15.38 1.80 -5.08
N PHE A 66 -15.62 0.79 -4.23
CA PHE A 66 -14.81 0.55 -3.04
C PHE A 66 -13.40 0.12 -3.37
N LEU A 67 -13.21 -0.68 -4.43
CA LEU A 67 -11.88 -1.05 -4.89
C LEU A 67 -11.08 0.18 -5.34
N LEU A 68 -11.70 1.08 -6.11
CA LEU A 68 -11.04 2.31 -6.54
C LEU A 68 -10.64 3.20 -5.35
N GLN A 69 -11.54 3.37 -4.38
CA GLN A 69 -11.23 4.13 -3.16
C GLN A 69 -10.11 3.47 -2.33
N TYR A 70 -10.09 2.15 -2.26
CA TYR A 70 -9.02 1.40 -1.61
C TYR A 70 -7.68 1.63 -2.32
N ILE A 71 -7.64 1.51 -3.66
CA ILE A 71 -6.44 1.77 -4.46
C ILE A 71 -5.93 3.18 -4.19
N GLU A 72 -6.77 4.20 -4.29
CA GLU A 72 -6.40 5.60 -4.06
C GLU A 72 -5.82 5.81 -2.64
N THR A 73 -6.45 5.20 -1.64
CA THR A 73 -5.99 5.30 -0.24
C THR A 73 -4.62 4.66 -0.05
N VAL A 74 -4.40 3.47 -0.63
CA VAL A 74 -3.11 2.78 -0.55
C VAL A 74 -2.03 3.53 -1.33
N GLU A 75 -2.34 4.08 -2.50
CA GLU A 75 -1.39 4.91 -3.26
C GLU A 75 -0.94 6.12 -2.46
N LYS A 76 -1.89 6.82 -1.81
CA LYS A 76 -1.58 7.95 -0.94
C LYS A 76 -0.69 7.55 0.23
N ASN A 77 -1.02 6.47 0.93
CA ASN A 77 -0.23 5.97 2.05
C ASN A 77 1.18 5.56 1.62
N LEU A 78 1.34 4.94 0.45
CA LEU A 78 2.65 4.61 -0.11
C LEU A 78 3.46 5.86 -0.44
N ALA A 79 2.84 6.89 -1.00
CA ALA A 79 3.49 8.17 -1.27
C ALA A 79 3.95 8.88 0.02
N ASP A 80 3.07 8.94 1.02
CA ASP A 80 3.36 9.56 2.32
C ASP A 80 4.48 8.81 3.06
N THR A 81 4.47 7.47 3.01
CA THR A 81 5.52 6.63 3.60
C THR A 81 6.86 6.83 2.90
N ARG A 82 6.86 6.89 1.56
CA ARG A 82 8.08 7.15 0.77
C ARG A 82 8.70 8.50 1.10
N GLU A 83 7.88 9.53 1.22
CA GLU A 83 8.33 10.88 1.57
C GLU A 83 8.85 10.93 3.01
N SER A 84 8.19 10.24 3.93
CA SER A 84 8.64 10.12 5.34
C SER A 84 9.99 9.42 5.43
N VAL A 85 10.17 8.32 4.69
CA VAL A 85 11.44 7.59 4.60
C VAL A 85 12.56 8.45 4.00
N ARG A 86 12.25 9.28 3.00
CA ARG A 86 13.19 10.25 2.43
C ARG A 86 13.63 11.30 3.45
N LYS A 87 12.68 11.91 4.16
CA LYS A 87 12.96 12.90 5.21
C LYS A 87 13.82 12.32 6.33
N LEU A 88 13.54 11.10 6.77
CA LEU A 88 14.36 10.41 7.78
C LEU A 88 15.80 10.21 7.31
N LYS A 89 16.01 9.87 6.03
CA LYS A 89 17.35 9.74 5.46
C LYS A 89 18.09 11.07 5.41
N GLU A 90 17.42 12.14 5.03
CA GLU A 90 17.99 13.50 5.01
C GLU A 90 18.36 13.99 6.41
N GLN A 91 17.53 13.70 7.41
CA GLN A 91 17.82 14.02 8.81
C GLN A 91 19.03 13.25 9.34
N ASP A 92 19.12 11.95 9.05
CA ASP A 92 20.25 11.11 9.43
C ASP A 92 21.57 11.65 8.81
N GLU A 93 21.54 12.07 7.55
CA GLU A 93 22.68 12.69 6.86
C GLU A 93 23.04 14.09 7.39
N ALA A 94 22.05 14.86 7.86
CA ALA A 94 22.27 16.17 8.45
C ALA A 94 22.85 16.10 9.87
N ILE A 95 22.48 15.07 10.65
CA ILE A 95 23.00 14.84 12.02
C ILE A 95 24.42 14.25 11.98
N GLY A 96 24.74 13.46 10.95
CA GLY A 96 26.08 12.90 10.74
C GLY A 96 27.15 13.88 10.23
N LYS A 97 26.79 15.15 9.99
CA LYS A 97 27.70 16.26 9.64
C LYS A 97 27.99 17.14 10.85
#